data_AF-A0A950VHD2-F1
#
_entry.id   AF-A0A950VHD2-F1
#
_cell.length_a   1.000
_cell.length_b   1.000
_cell.length_c   1.000
_cell.angle_alpha   90.00
_cell.angle_beta   90.00
_cell.angle_gamma   90.00
#
_symmetry.space_group_name_H-M   'P 1'
#
loop_
_entity.id
_entity.type
_entity.pdbx_description
1 polymer ?
#
loop_
_entity_poly.entity_id
_entity_poly.type
_entity_poly.pdbx_seq_one_letter_code
_entity_poly.pdbx_strand_id
1 'polypeptide(L)'
;MAITARSEHRCFGGRMVFCASPSAATGTEMRFAVFVPPQAEHGKVPALYWLAGLTCTEETFVTKAGAQGEAARLGLMLVAPDTSPRGAGIPGEEEDWDFGTGAGFYLDATAEPWSRNYRMARYVTQELPALVEDAFPAAPGVRGVFGHSMGGHGALVTALRDPARWRSVSAFAPIANPAAVPWGEKAFSRYLGPDRAAWAAWDA
;
A
#
# COMPACT_ATOMS: atom_id res chain seq x y z
N MET A 1 -6.83 7.85 14.83
CA MET A 1 -7.58 6.56 14.79
C MET A 1 -6.76 5.55 15.56
N ALA A 2 -7.39 4.68 16.36
CA ALA A 2 -6.64 3.72 17.18
C ALA A 2 -6.10 2.57 16.30
N ILE A 3 -4.85 2.20 16.51
CA ILE A 3 -4.23 0.99 15.93
C ILE A 3 -4.40 -0.16 16.93
N THR A 4 -4.85 -1.31 16.44
CA THR A 4 -4.86 -2.56 17.19
C THR A 4 -3.70 -3.44 16.72
N ALA A 5 -2.79 -3.80 17.62
CA ALA A 5 -1.78 -4.82 17.35
C ALA A 5 -2.44 -6.21 17.38
N ARG A 6 -2.32 -6.95 16.27
CA ARG A 6 -2.84 -8.32 16.10
C ARG A 6 -1.81 -9.37 16.50
N SER A 7 -0.55 -9.14 16.18
CA SER A 7 0.58 -9.97 16.60
C SER A 7 1.89 -9.20 16.53
N GLU A 8 2.89 -9.68 17.27
CA GLU A 8 4.24 -9.15 17.27
C GLU A 8 5.26 -10.29 17.33
N HIS A 9 6.35 -10.17 16.55
CA HIS A 9 7.41 -11.16 16.47
C HIS A 9 8.78 -10.47 16.49
N ARG A 10 9.74 -11.00 17.26
CA ARG A 10 11.15 -10.55 17.18
C ARG A 10 11.73 -10.94 15.82
N CYS A 11 12.47 -10.02 15.19
CA CYS A 11 13.04 -10.24 13.86
C CYS A 11 14.31 -9.38 13.69
N PHE A 12 15.48 -10.01 13.47
CA PHE A 12 16.78 -9.33 13.25
C PHE A 12 17.10 -8.19 14.24
N GLY A 13 16.85 -8.41 15.54
CA GLY A 13 17.05 -7.40 16.59
C GLY A 13 15.95 -6.34 16.68
N GLY A 14 15.13 -6.18 15.65
CA GLY A 14 13.90 -5.39 15.67
C GLY A 14 12.66 -6.24 15.97
N ARG A 15 11.51 -5.72 15.58
CA ARG A 15 10.21 -6.40 15.71
C ARG A 15 9.34 -6.22 14.47
N MET A 16 8.62 -7.27 14.13
CA MET A 16 7.57 -7.29 13.12
C MET A 16 6.22 -7.21 13.82
N VAL A 17 5.44 -6.17 13.53
CA VAL A 17 4.12 -5.91 14.13
C VAL A 17 3.05 -5.99 13.05
N PHE A 18 2.01 -6.78 13.28
CA PHE A 18 0.84 -6.84 12.41
C PHE A 18 -0.28 -6.04 13.04
N CYS A 19 -0.86 -5.12 12.27
CA CYS A 19 -1.79 -4.11 12.76
C CYS A 19 -3.13 -4.18 12.03
N ALA A 20 -4.16 -3.67 12.70
CA ALA A 20 -5.44 -3.32 12.10
C ALA A 20 -5.87 -1.93 12.57
N SER A 21 -6.56 -1.18 11.72
CA SER A 21 -7.16 0.11 12.10
C SER A 21 -8.39 0.41 11.22
N PRO A 22 -9.46 1.01 11.76
CA PRO A 22 -10.55 1.50 10.95
C PRO A 22 -10.05 2.59 10.00
N SER A 23 -10.41 2.49 8.72
CA SER A 23 -9.99 3.46 7.70
C SER A 23 -11.10 4.40 7.29
N ALA A 24 -10.80 5.71 7.27
CA ALA A 24 -11.72 6.71 6.76
C ALA A 24 -11.74 6.73 5.22
N ALA A 25 -10.59 6.45 4.59
CA ALA A 25 -10.46 6.39 3.14
C ALA A 25 -11.29 5.24 2.57
N THR A 26 -11.20 4.04 3.15
CA THR A 26 -11.87 2.86 2.61
C THR A 26 -13.19 2.52 3.28
N GLY A 27 -13.52 3.12 4.42
CA GLY A 27 -14.72 2.79 5.19
C GLY A 27 -14.72 1.37 5.76
N THR A 28 -13.59 0.67 5.74
CA THR A 28 -13.40 -0.70 6.27
C THR A 28 -12.29 -0.73 7.31
N GLU A 29 -12.19 -1.80 8.08
CA GLU A 29 -10.95 -2.09 8.79
C GLU A 29 -9.86 -2.43 7.77
N MET A 30 -8.70 -1.81 7.91
CA MET A 30 -7.52 -2.05 7.07
C MET A 30 -6.42 -2.69 7.89
N ARG A 31 -5.72 -3.65 7.27
CA ARG A 31 -4.57 -4.33 7.85
C ARG A 31 -3.29 -3.86 7.19
N PHE A 32 -2.23 -3.80 7.99
CA PHE A 32 -0.90 -3.47 7.52
C PHE A 32 0.12 -4.06 8.48
N ALA A 33 1.34 -4.25 8.00
CA ALA A 33 2.43 -4.80 8.77
C ALA A 33 3.58 -3.79 8.85
N VAL A 34 4.23 -3.70 10.01
CA VAL A 34 5.33 -2.76 10.28
C VAL A 34 6.53 -3.53 10.82
N PHE A 35 7.65 -3.48 10.11
CA PHE A 35 8.94 -3.85 10.67
C PHE A 35 9.58 -2.63 11.32
N VAL A 36 9.81 -2.69 12.63
CA VAL A 36 10.50 -1.65 13.40
C VAL A 36 11.94 -2.09 13.65
N PRO A 37 12.96 -1.40 13.10
CA PRO A 37 14.36 -1.76 13.26
C PRO A 37 14.89 -1.42 14.66
N PRO A 38 15.98 -2.04 15.14
CA PRO A 38 16.51 -1.82 16.49
C PRO A 38 16.91 -0.35 16.74
N GLN A 39 17.37 0.37 15.72
CA GLN A 39 17.74 1.78 15.80
C GLN A 39 16.57 2.68 16.24
N ALA A 40 15.34 2.21 16.05
CA ALA A 40 14.16 2.96 16.44
C ALA A 40 13.98 3.09 17.97
N GLU A 41 14.77 2.35 18.76
CA GLU A 41 14.89 2.54 20.23
C GLU A 41 15.65 3.81 20.59
N HIS A 42 16.45 4.36 19.67
CA HIS A 42 17.30 5.53 19.90
C HIS A 42 16.83 6.79 19.18
N GLY A 43 15.78 6.71 18.38
CA GLY A 43 15.25 7.85 17.66
C GLY A 43 14.30 7.46 16.54
N LYS A 44 13.76 8.47 15.85
CA LYS A 44 12.89 8.24 14.70
C LYS A 44 13.69 7.82 13.47
N VAL A 45 13.20 6.85 12.72
CA VAL A 45 13.88 6.27 11.53
C VAL A 45 13.09 6.52 10.23
N PRO A 46 13.75 6.61 9.07
CA PRO A 46 13.07 6.66 7.78
C PRO A 46 12.17 5.43 7.55
N ALA A 47 11.08 5.61 6.80
CA ALA A 47 10.14 4.53 6.47
C ALA A 47 10.09 4.25 4.96
N LEU A 48 10.13 2.97 4.60
CA LEU A 48 9.87 2.48 3.24
C LEU A 48 8.51 1.78 3.18
N TYR A 49 7.67 2.20 2.25
CA TYR A 49 6.35 1.64 2.02
C TYR A 49 6.40 0.65 0.87
N TRP A 50 6.12 -0.61 1.15
CA TRP A 50 6.02 -1.68 0.17
C TRP A 50 4.58 -1.85 -0.30
N LEU A 51 4.34 -1.71 -1.61
CA LEU A 51 3.06 -2.00 -2.23
C LEU A 51 3.12 -3.36 -2.93
N ALA A 52 2.23 -4.27 -2.53
CA ALA A 52 2.20 -5.63 -3.05
C ALA A 52 1.37 -5.76 -4.34
N GLY A 53 1.54 -6.88 -5.05
CA GLY A 53 0.84 -7.16 -6.30
C GLY A 53 -0.58 -7.70 -6.07
N LEU A 54 -1.21 -8.14 -7.16
CA LEU A 54 -2.49 -8.83 -7.13
C LEU A 54 -2.48 -10.00 -6.14
N THR A 55 -3.65 -10.26 -5.54
CA THR A 55 -3.93 -11.36 -4.59
C THR A 55 -3.14 -11.34 -3.28
N CYS A 56 -2.26 -10.37 -3.08
CA CYS A 56 -1.42 -10.29 -1.88
C CYS A 56 -2.19 -9.72 -0.68
N THR A 57 -1.52 -9.74 0.48
CA THR A 57 -1.97 -9.15 1.74
C THR A 57 -0.78 -8.43 2.40
N GLU A 58 -1.00 -7.81 3.56
CA GLU A 58 0.05 -7.22 4.39
C GLU A 58 1.15 -8.22 4.78
N GLU A 59 0.83 -9.52 4.78
CA GLU A 59 1.73 -10.59 5.24
C GLU A 59 2.69 -11.09 4.15
N THR A 60 2.36 -10.90 2.88
CA THR A 60 3.06 -11.59 1.78
C THR A 60 4.53 -11.16 1.67
N PHE A 61 4.79 -9.86 1.68
CA PHE A 61 6.13 -9.30 1.54
C PHE A 61 7.00 -9.61 2.76
N VAL A 62 6.49 -9.32 3.95
CA VAL A 62 7.22 -9.47 5.20
C VAL A 62 7.54 -10.94 5.49
N THR A 63 6.75 -11.88 4.99
CA THR A 63 7.03 -13.31 5.17
C THR A 63 8.02 -13.86 4.15
N LYS A 64 7.99 -13.38 2.90
CA LYS A 64 8.67 -14.05 1.78
C LYS A 64 9.87 -13.30 1.20
N ALA A 65 9.97 -11.98 1.40
CA ALA A 65 10.99 -11.16 0.73
C ALA A 65 12.36 -11.18 1.42
N GLY A 66 12.43 -11.53 2.71
CA GLY A 66 13.68 -11.52 3.49
C GLY A 66 14.29 -10.13 3.69
N ALA A 67 13.51 -9.07 3.57
CA ALA A 67 13.99 -7.69 3.59
C ALA A 67 14.39 -7.17 4.99
N GLN A 68 13.89 -7.78 6.07
CA GLN A 68 14.06 -7.28 7.44
C GLN A 68 15.52 -7.28 7.90
N GLY A 69 16.34 -8.25 7.47
CA GLY A 69 17.75 -8.29 7.84
C GLY A 69 18.53 -7.08 7.34
N GLU A 70 18.30 -6.70 6.08
CA GLU A 70 18.93 -5.52 5.49
C GLU A 70 18.32 -4.21 6.02
N ALA A 71 17.00 -4.18 6.22
CA ALA A 71 16.32 -3.04 6.83
C ALA A 71 16.81 -2.78 8.27
N ALA A 72 17.07 -3.83 9.06
CA ALA A 72 17.68 -3.73 10.38
C ALA A 72 19.11 -3.18 10.30
N ARG A 73 19.92 -3.61 9.33
CA ARG A 73 21.29 -3.12 9.12
C ARG A 73 21.31 -1.63 8.79
N LEU A 74 20.36 -1.18 7.97
CA LEU A 74 20.28 0.19 7.48
C LEU A 74 19.49 1.15 8.40
N GLY A 75 18.77 0.63 9.40
CA GLY A 75 17.89 1.43 10.25
C GLY A 75 16.67 1.96 9.49
N LEU A 76 16.05 1.11 8.66
CA LEU A 76 14.86 1.45 7.88
C LEU A 76 13.63 0.72 8.44
N MET A 77 12.56 1.48 8.67
CA MET A 77 11.24 0.90 8.93
C MET A 77 10.63 0.41 7.63
N LEU A 78 10.02 -0.78 7.63
CA LEU A 78 9.24 -1.26 6.49
C LEU A 78 7.76 -1.24 6.84
N VAL A 79 6.93 -0.71 5.95
CA VAL A 79 5.47 -0.69 6.09
C VAL A 79 4.86 -1.38 4.88
N ALA A 80 4.03 -2.40 5.10
CA ALA A 80 3.34 -3.14 4.05
C ALA A 80 1.83 -3.12 4.31
N PRO A 81 1.03 -2.26 3.63
CA PRO A 81 -0.41 -2.34 3.69
C PRO A 81 -0.97 -3.54 2.95
N ASP A 82 -2.23 -3.84 3.23
CA ASP A 82 -3.06 -4.67 2.37
C ASP A 82 -3.28 -3.99 0.99
N THR A 83 -3.71 -4.77 0.00
CA THR A 83 -3.79 -4.37 -1.41
C THR A 83 -5.16 -3.81 -1.83
N SER A 84 -6.17 -3.95 -0.97
CA SER A 84 -7.53 -3.48 -1.18
C SER A 84 -8.24 -3.34 0.18
N PRO A 85 -9.41 -2.69 0.23
CA PRO A 85 -10.36 -2.91 1.30
C PRO A 85 -10.70 -4.40 1.43
N ARG A 86 -11.07 -4.83 2.62
CA ARG A 86 -11.56 -6.19 2.90
C ARG A 86 -12.95 -6.10 3.52
N GLY A 87 -13.87 -6.96 3.07
CA GLY A 87 -15.25 -6.98 3.57
C GLY A 87 -16.03 -5.71 3.28
N ALA A 88 -15.87 -5.11 2.09
CA ALA A 88 -16.65 -3.93 1.70
C ALA A 88 -18.14 -4.28 1.43
N GLY A 89 -18.45 -5.55 1.16
CA GLY A 89 -19.79 -6.03 0.88
C GLY A 89 -20.28 -5.61 -0.50
N ILE A 90 -19.37 -5.33 -1.43
CA ILE A 90 -19.71 -4.91 -2.79
C ILE A 90 -19.92 -6.16 -3.67
N PRO A 91 -21.10 -6.32 -4.32
CA PRO A 91 -21.32 -7.42 -5.25
C PRO A 91 -20.25 -7.47 -6.34
N GLY A 92 -19.67 -8.65 -6.57
CA GLY A 92 -18.61 -8.87 -7.55
C GLY A 92 -17.19 -8.65 -7.04
N GLU A 93 -16.98 -8.21 -5.80
CA GLU A 93 -15.63 -7.88 -5.32
C GLU A 93 -14.73 -9.10 -5.06
N GLU A 94 -15.28 -10.31 -5.01
CA GLU A 94 -14.52 -11.56 -4.79
C GLU A 94 -14.64 -12.53 -5.98
N GLU A 95 -15.24 -12.11 -7.09
CA GLU A 95 -15.49 -12.99 -8.25
C GLU A 95 -14.25 -13.22 -9.10
N ASP A 96 -13.38 -12.21 -9.21
CA ASP A 96 -12.23 -12.18 -10.10
C ASP A 96 -10.95 -11.95 -9.30
N TRP A 97 -9.89 -12.71 -9.57
CA TRP A 97 -8.59 -12.55 -8.87
C TRP A 97 -7.85 -11.25 -9.25
N ASP A 98 -8.16 -10.68 -10.41
CA ASP A 98 -7.54 -9.48 -10.99
C ASP A 98 -8.41 -8.22 -10.84
N PHE A 99 -9.49 -8.29 -10.06
CA PHE A 99 -10.39 -7.16 -9.81
C PHE A 99 -11.10 -7.27 -8.46
N GLY A 100 -11.25 -6.15 -7.75
CA GLY A 100 -11.87 -6.14 -6.43
C GLY A 100 -10.88 -6.49 -5.32
N THR A 101 -11.25 -7.43 -4.47
CA THR A 101 -10.53 -7.85 -3.27
C THR A 101 -9.18 -8.46 -3.65
N GLY A 102 -8.08 -7.88 -3.16
CA GLY A 102 -6.73 -8.24 -3.58
C GLY A 102 -6.22 -7.49 -4.82
N ALA A 103 -7.03 -6.59 -5.38
CA ALA A 103 -6.78 -5.94 -6.68
C ALA A 103 -7.25 -4.48 -6.72
N GLY A 104 -6.92 -3.68 -5.68
CA GLY A 104 -7.36 -2.30 -5.58
C GLY A 104 -6.68 -1.30 -6.52
N PHE A 105 -5.66 -1.73 -7.28
CA PHE A 105 -4.90 -0.94 -8.28
C PHE A 105 -4.31 0.39 -7.79
N TYR A 106 -4.25 0.62 -6.47
CA TYR A 106 -3.68 1.83 -5.86
C TYR A 106 -4.24 3.15 -6.41
N LEU A 107 -5.52 3.15 -6.78
CA LEU A 107 -6.27 4.31 -7.25
C LEU A 107 -7.38 4.70 -6.29
N ASP A 108 -8.01 5.85 -6.55
CA ASP A 108 -9.28 6.24 -5.93
C ASP A 108 -10.42 6.07 -6.94
N ALA A 109 -11.20 4.98 -6.80
CA ALA A 109 -12.29 4.67 -7.70
C ALA A 109 -13.35 5.78 -7.72
N THR A 110 -13.86 6.14 -8.89
CA THR A 110 -14.91 7.15 -9.08
C THR A 110 -16.24 6.55 -9.48
N ALA A 111 -16.24 5.35 -10.06
CA ALA A 111 -17.44 4.64 -10.46
C ALA A 111 -18.09 3.90 -9.28
N GLU A 112 -19.41 4.02 -9.17
CA GLU A 112 -20.21 3.22 -8.24
C GLU A 112 -20.25 1.74 -8.69
N PRO A 113 -20.33 0.78 -7.77
CA PRO A 113 -20.34 0.95 -6.30
C PRO A 113 -18.94 1.14 -5.66
N TRP A 114 -17.86 1.01 -6.45
CA TRP A 114 -16.48 0.94 -5.96
C TRP A 114 -15.98 2.20 -5.26
N SER A 115 -16.46 3.36 -5.70
CA SER A 115 -16.20 4.68 -5.12
C SER A 115 -16.45 4.79 -3.61
N ARG A 116 -17.24 3.87 -3.03
CA ARG A 116 -17.55 3.82 -1.59
C ARG A 116 -16.38 3.36 -0.73
N ASN A 117 -15.55 2.44 -1.24
CA ASN A 117 -14.51 1.78 -0.43
C ASN A 117 -13.14 1.72 -1.12
N TYR A 118 -13.08 1.65 -2.44
CA TYR A 118 -11.84 1.45 -3.20
C TYR A 118 -11.08 2.77 -3.39
N ARG A 119 -10.60 3.34 -2.27
CA ARG A 119 -9.82 4.58 -2.17
C ARG A 119 -8.39 4.31 -1.71
N MET A 120 -7.72 3.39 -2.41
CA MET A 120 -6.41 2.89 -2.02
C MET A 120 -5.31 3.93 -2.19
N ALA A 121 -5.44 4.84 -3.16
CA ALA A 121 -4.49 5.94 -3.30
C ALA A 121 -4.53 6.87 -2.08
N ARG A 122 -5.73 7.28 -1.65
CA ARG A 122 -5.89 8.09 -0.43
C ARG A 122 -5.38 7.36 0.81
N TYR A 123 -5.69 6.07 0.94
CA TYR A 123 -5.22 5.26 2.07
C TYR A 123 -3.68 5.22 2.14
N VAL A 124 -3.01 4.84 1.04
CA VAL A 124 -1.55 4.67 0.99
C VAL A 124 -0.79 5.99 1.08
N THR A 125 -1.31 7.06 0.48
CA THR A 125 -0.58 8.33 0.40
C THR A 125 -0.83 9.25 1.58
N GLN A 126 -2.00 9.20 2.21
CA GLN A 126 -2.38 10.16 3.25
C GLN A 126 -2.60 9.49 4.60
N GLU A 127 -3.52 8.54 4.66
CA GLU A 127 -4.02 8.01 5.93
C GLU A 127 -3.00 7.10 6.61
N LEU A 128 -2.49 6.09 5.91
CA LEU A 128 -1.53 5.15 6.46
C LEU A 128 -0.22 5.83 6.89
N PRO A 129 0.39 6.75 6.11
CA PRO A 129 1.60 7.41 6.56
C PRO A 129 1.39 8.29 7.81
N ALA A 130 0.25 8.98 7.90
CA ALA A 130 -0.09 9.73 9.10
C ALA A 130 -0.26 8.82 10.32
N LEU A 131 -0.93 7.67 10.14
CA LEU A 131 -1.13 6.66 11.17
C LEU A 131 0.20 6.07 11.67
N VAL A 132 1.11 5.76 10.74
CA VAL A 132 2.43 5.21 11.07
C VAL A 132 3.30 6.22 11.80
N GLU A 133 3.32 7.48 11.37
CA GLU A 133 4.13 8.54 11.99
C GLU A 133 3.65 8.97 13.37
N ASP A 134 2.35 8.79 13.66
CA ASP A 134 1.77 9.02 14.97
C ASP A 134 2.08 7.87 15.95
N ALA A 135 1.95 6.63 15.50
CA ALA A 135 2.01 5.47 16.38
C ALA A 135 3.39 4.79 16.49
N PHE A 136 4.29 5.00 15.53
CA PHE A 136 5.61 4.39 15.50
C PHE A 136 6.71 5.44 15.49
N PRO A 137 7.94 5.09 15.89
CA PRO A 137 9.13 5.95 15.76
C PRO A 137 9.58 6.14 14.30
N ALA A 138 8.67 6.50 13.40
CA ALA A 138 8.97 6.88 12.02
C ALA A 138 9.28 8.37 11.93
N ALA A 139 10.31 8.75 11.17
CA ALA A 139 10.70 10.13 10.94
C ALA A 139 9.68 10.83 10.03
N PRO A 140 8.98 11.88 10.50
CA PRO A 140 7.92 12.50 9.71
C PRO A 140 8.42 13.04 8.38
N GLY A 141 7.76 12.65 7.29
CA GLY A 141 8.09 13.10 5.93
C GLY A 141 9.40 12.55 5.35
N VAL A 142 10.06 11.59 6.02
CA VAL A 142 11.25 10.90 5.46
C VAL A 142 10.83 9.51 5.00
N ARG A 143 10.27 9.46 3.79
CA ARG A 143 9.59 8.28 3.24
C ARG A 143 10.14 7.91 1.85
N GLY A 144 10.23 6.62 1.57
CA GLY A 144 10.34 6.08 0.21
C GLY A 144 9.20 5.10 -0.07
N VAL A 145 8.91 4.85 -1.34
CA VAL A 145 7.88 3.88 -1.75
C VAL A 145 8.45 2.92 -2.78
N PHE A 146 8.08 1.66 -2.70
CA PHE A 146 8.45 0.66 -3.69
C PHE A 146 7.41 -0.45 -3.77
N GLY A 147 7.45 -1.29 -4.80
CA GLY A 147 6.46 -2.35 -4.91
C GLY A 147 6.70 -3.35 -6.02
N HIS A 148 5.80 -4.33 -6.11
CA HIS A 148 5.85 -5.40 -7.12
C HIS A 148 4.58 -5.44 -7.99
N SER A 149 4.72 -5.55 -9.32
CA SER A 149 3.58 -5.71 -10.24
C SER A 149 2.54 -4.58 -10.11
N MET A 150 1.30 -4.87 -9.74
CA MET A 150 0.28 -3.86 -9.39
C MET A 150 0.78 -2.88 -8.31
N GLY A 151 1.56 -3.35 -7.34
CA GLY A 151 2.20 -2.48 -6.35
C GLY A 151 3.38 -1.69 -6.89
N GLY A 152 4.08 -2.22 -7.91
CA GLY A 152 5.10 -1.46 -8.65
C GLY A 152 4.47 -0.30 -9.41
N HIS A 153 3.32 -0.56 -10.05
CA HIS A 153 2.46 0.47 -10.63
C HIS A 153 2.04 1.53 -9.59
N GLY A 154 1.48 1.08 -8.46
CA GLY A 154 1.07 1.98 -7.38
C GLY A 154 2.21 2.82 -6.82
N ALA A 155 3.43 2.27 -6.75
CA ALA A 155 4.60 2.97 -6.24
C ALA A 155 5.03 4.10 -7.19
N LEU A 156 5.06 3.82 -8.49
CA LEU A 156 5.38 4.82 -9.53
C LEU A 156 4.34 5.95 -9.54
N VAL A 157 3.05 5.62 -9.61
CA VAL A 157 1.98 6.62 -9.58
C VAL A 157 2.01 7.46 -8.30
N THR A 158 2.22 6.82 -7.15
CA THR A 158 2.30 7.48 -5.86
C THR A 158 3.43 8.53 -5.82
N ALA A 159 4.61 8.17 -6.32
CA ALA A 159 5.77 9.07 -6.33
C ALA A 159 5.65 10.17 -7.38
N LEU A 160 5.17 9.86 -8.59
CA LEU A 160 5.05 10.83 -9.69
C LEU A 160 3.98 11.89 -9.44
N ARG A 161 2.88 11.53 -8.75
CA ARG A 161 1.81 12.48 -8.41
C ARG A 161 2.18 13.44 -7.28
N ASP A 162 3.13 13.07 -6.43
CA ASP A 162 3.57 13.91 -5.32
C ASP A 162 5.07 13.73 -5.02
N PRO A 163 5.95 14.19 -5.92
CA PRO A 163 7.38 13.95 -5.82
C PRO A 163 8.02 14.62 -4.59
N ALA A 164 7.38 15.62 -4.00
CA ALA A 164 7.87 16.30 -2.80
C ALA A 164 7.69 15.44 -1.54
N ARG A 165 6.72 14.49 -1.53
CA ARG A 165 6.42 13.65 -0.36
C ARG A 165 7.20 12.34 -0.31
N TRP A 166 7.84 11.94 -1.40
CA TRP A 166 8.57 10.67 -1.51
C TRP A 166 10.02 10.90 -1.94
N ARG A 167 10.96 10.53 -1.08
CA ARG A 167 12.40 10.73 -1.30
C ARG A 167 12.98 9.82 -2.38
N SER A 168 12.36 8.68 -2.60
CA SER A 168 12.79 7.68 -3.57
C SER A 168 11.63 6.77 -3.97
N VAL A 169 11.74 6.22 -5.18
CA VAL A 169 10.84 5.20 -5.70
C VAL A 169 11.63 4.09 -6.40
N SER A 170 11.20 2.83 -6.23
CA SER A 170 11.67 1.70 -7.02
C SER A 170 10.55 0.69 -7.27
N ALA A 171 10.73 -0.23 -8.21
CA ALA A 171 9.71 -1.23 -8.49
C ALA A 171 10.32 -2.54 -9.02
N PHE A 172 9.66 -3.66 -8.72
CA PHE A 172 9.94 -4.98 -9.26
C PHE A 172 8.82 -5.37 -10.24
N ALA A 173 9.16 -5.54 -11.51
CA ALA A 173 8.21 -5.90 -12.58
C ALA A 173 6.91 -5.06 -12.57
N PRO A 174 6.98 -3.71 -12.56
CA PRO A 174 5.79 -2.86 -12.48
C PRO A 174 4.87 -3.03 -13.69
N ILE A 175 3.56 -2.85 -13.49
CA ILE A 175 2.64 -2.56 -14.59
C ILE A 175 2.85 -1.09 -14.99
N ALA A 176 3.79 -0.85 -15.91
CA ALA A 176 4.26 0.50 -16.27
C ALA A 176 3.40 1.22 -17.32
N ASN A 177 2.34 0.60 -17.83
CA ASN A 177 1.38 1.23 -18.75
C ASN A 177 0.01 0.54 -18.62
N PRO A 178 -0.65 0.64 -17.44
CA PRO A 178 -1.91 -0.06 -17.16
C PRO A 178 -3.02 0.32 -18.16
N ALA A 179 -3.07 1.55 -18.67
CA ALA A 179 -4.09 1.97 -19.62
C ALA A 179 -3.98 1.24 -20.97
N ALA A 180 -2.90 0.51 -21.25
CA ALA A 180 -2.69 -0.20 -22.51
C ALA A 180 -2.49 -1.72 -22.35
N VAL A 181 -2.84 -2.30 -21.19
CA VAL A 181 -2.73 -3.76 -20.96
C VAL A 181 -4.01 -4.32 -20.35
N PRO A 182 -4.36 -5.60 -20.61
CA PRO A 182 -5.67 -6.15 -20.26
C PRO A 182 -6.09 -5.99 -18.79
N TRP A 183 -5.15 -6.20 -17.85
CA TRP A 183 -5.44 -6.05 -16.42
C TRP A 183 -5.79 -4.60 -16.04
N GLY A 184 -5.05 -3.62 -16.57
CA GLY A 184 -5.31 -2.22 -16.28
C GLY A 184 -6.56 -1.71 -17.02
N GLU A 185 -6.82 -2.14 -18.25
CA GLU A 185 -8.06 -1.80 -18.96
C GLU A 185 -9.31 -2.32 -18.22
N LYS A 186 -9.26 -3.55 -17.69
CA LYS A 186 -10.34 -4.11 -16.87
C LYS A 186 -10.54 -3.31 -15.59
N ALA A 187 -9.46 -3.06 -14.84
CA ALA A 187 -9.54 -2.34 -13.58
C ALA A 187 -10.00 -0.89 -13.77
N PHE A 188 -9.40 -0.15 -14.71
CA PHE A 188 -9.68 1.26 -14.91
C PHE A 188 -11.08 1.50 -15.48
N SER A 189 -11.54 0.68 -16.43
CA SER A 189 -12.91 0.81 -16.94
C SER A 189 -13.96 0.60 -15.85
N ARG A 190 -13.73 -0.33 -14.92
CA ARG A 190 -14.65 -0.62 -13.81
C ARG A 190 -14.53 0.38 -12.65
N TYR A 191 -13.32 0.82 -12.29
CA TYR A 191 -13.11 1.74 -11.16
C TYR A 191 -13.24 3.21 -11.51
N LEU A 192 -12.78 3.62 -12.70
CA LEU A 192 -12.72 5.02 -13.13
C LEU A 192 -13.81 5.37 -14.16
N GLY A 193 -14.43 4.35 -14.75
CA GLY A 193 -15.41 4.51 -15.82
C GLY A 193 -14.79 4.47 -17.22
N PRO A 194 -15.63 4.65 -18.27
CA PRO A 194 -15.22 4.45 -19.66
C PRO A 194 -14.36 5.57 -20.24
N ASP A 195 -14.26 6.72 -19.58
CA ASP A 195 -13.44 7.83 -20.05
C ASP A 195 -11.94 7.55 -19.84
N ARG A 196 -11.27 7.12 -20.91
CA ARG A 196 -9.83 6.82 -20.90
C ARG A 196 -8.97 8.05 -20.62
N ALA A 197 -9.46 9.27 -20.81
CA ALA A 197 -8.70 10.46 -20.45
C ALA A 197 -8.48 10.54 -18.93
N ALA A 198 -9.46 10.09 -18.14
CA ALA A 198 -9.34 10.02 -16.68
C ALA A 198 -8.31 8.99 -16.21
N TRP A 199 -7.97 7.99 -17.05
CA TRP A 199 -7.01 6.95 -16.71
C TRP A 199 -5.57 7.46 -16.70
N ALA A 200 -5.26 8.51 -17.46
CA ALA A 200 -3.91 9.07 -17.54
C ALA A 200 -3.37 9.55 -16.18
N ALA A 201 -4.27 9.96 -15.27
CA ALA A 201 -3.89 10.35 -13.92
C ALA A 201 -3.42 9.17 -13.04
N TRP A 202 -3.69 7.94 -13.49
CA TRP A 202 -3.40 6.69 -12.81
C TRP A 202 -2.56 5.77 -13.70
N ASP A 203 -1.85 6.30 -14.70
CA ASP A 203 -0.90 5.52 -15.50
C ASP A 203 0.54 5.77 -15.00
N ALA A 204 1.40 4.76 -15.05
CA ALA A 204 2.69 4.73 -14.35
C ALA A 204 3.88 5.18 -15.22
#